data_AF-A0A955E0D5-F1
#
_entry.id   AF-A0A955E0D5-F1
#
_cell.length_a   1.000
_cell.length_b   1.000
_cell.length_c   1.000
_cell.angle_alpha   90.00
_cell.angle_beta   90.00
_cell.angle_gamma   90.00
#
_symmetry.space_group_name_H-M   'P 1'
#
loop_
_entity.id
_entity.type
_entity.pdbx_description
1 polymer ?
#
loop_
_entity_poly.entity_id
_entity_poly.type
_entity_poly.pdbx_seq_one_letter_code
_entity_poly.pdbx_strand_id
1 'polypeptide(L)'
;MKLINKILIANVVIITILLTGAIYTYYQPDTAQNKEKLQNLAEVENTKTTIDNNLTKTLDTGQKPETLSNLETCIITINSQKYDVTNFKDLHSGGDIFECNTDMTAVFNSQHGRGILRQMEKFKIN
;
A
#
# COMPACT_ATOMS: atom_id res chain seq x y z
N MET A 1 -35.74 -44.87 10.99
CA MET A 1 -34.41 -44.31 11.33
C MET A 1 -33.50 -44.03 10.13
N LYS A 2 -33.39 -44.89 9.10
CA LYS A 2 -32.44 -44.71 7.99
C LYS A 2 -32.74 -43.52 7.04
N LEU A 3 -33.97 -43.01 7.00
CA LEU A 3 -34.38 -41.92 6.08
C LEU A 3 -34.03 -40.52 6.63
N ILE A 4 -34.13 -40.34 7.95
CA ILE A 4 -33.88 -39.05 8.61
C ILE A 4 -32.38 -38.69 8.56
N ASN A 5 -31.49 -39.68 8.73
CA ASN A 5 -30.04 -39.45 8.59
C ASN A 5 -29.62 -39.01 7.18
N LYS A 6 -30.32 -39.45 6.12
CA LYS A 6 -29.97 -39.06 4.75
C LYS A 6 -30.32 -37.59 4.48
N ILE A 7 -31.42 -37.09 5.02
CA ILE A 7 -31.84 -35.68 4.91
C ILE A 7 -30.89 -34.78 5.70
N LEU A 8 -30.44 -35.24 6.87
CA LEU A 8 -29.53 -34.47 7.72
C LEU A 8 -28.13 -34.34 7.10
N ILE A 9 -27.61 -35.41 6.48
CA ILE A 9 -26.32 -35.40 5.76
C ILE A 9 -26.38 -34.48 4.54
N ALA A 10 -27.47 -34.50 3.77
CA ALA A 10 -27.62 -33.66 2.58
C ALA A 10 -27.54 -32.15 2.91
N ASN A 11 -28.18 -31.71 4.00
CA ASN A 11 -28.15 -30.31 4.41
C ASN A 11 -26.78 -29.84 4.92
N VAL A 12 -26.02 -30.70 5.62
CA VAL A 12 -24.66 -30.36 6.10
C VAL A 12 -23.69 -30.17 4.93
N VAL A 13 -23.82 -30.98 3.87
CA VAL A 13 -23.00 -30.85 2.65
C VAL A 13 -23.32 -29.56 1.88
N ILE A 14 -24.61 -29.19 1.80
CA ILE A 14 -25.00 -27.94 1.12
C ILE A 14 -24.47 -26.71 1.87
N ILE A 15 -24.56 -26.70 3.20
CA ILE A 15 -24.08 -25.56 4.02
C ILE A 15 -22.56 -25.40 3.92
N THR A 16 -21.80 -26.51 3.89
CA THR A 16 -20.35 -26.46 3.76
C THR A 16 -19.90 -25.93 2.39
N ILE A 17 -20.56 -26.33 1.31
CA ILE A 17 -20.27 -25.82 -0.05
C ILE A 17 -20.52 -24.30 -0.14
N LEU A 18 -21.61 -23.80 0.45
CA LEU A 18 -21.94 -22.38 0.44
C LEU A 18 -20.93 -21.53 1.23
N LEU A 19 -20.45 -22.02 2.38
CA LEU A 19 -19.45 -21.32 3.19
C LEU A 19 -18.08 -21.27 2.50
N THR A 20 -17.64 -22.36 1.86
CA THR A 20 -16.37 -22.37 1.13
C THR A 20 -16.42 -21.54 -0.13
N GLY A 21 -17.56 -21.49 -0.83
CA GLY A 21 -17.73 -20.66 -2.03
C GLY A 21 -17.65 -19.17 -1.73
N ALA A 22 -18.28 -18.71 -0.63
CA ALA A 22 -18.26 -17.31 -0.22
C ALA A 22 -16.85 -16.82 0.17
N ILE A 23 -16.04 -17.68 0.81
CA ILE A 23 -14.65 -17.37 1.14
C ILE A 23 -13.80 -17.25 -0.14
N TYR A 24 -14.02 -18.11 -1.12
CA TYR A 24 -13.25 -18.11 -2.37
C TYR A 24 -13.50 -16.85 -3.21
N THR A 25 -14.74 -16.36 -3.29
CA THR A 25 -15.05 -15.11 -4.01
C THR A 25 -14.59 -13.86 -3.29
N TYR A 26 -14.40 -13.91 -1.97
CA TYR A 26 -13.84 -12.80 -1.21
C TYR A 26 -12.33 -12.66 -1.38
N TYR A 27 -11.63 -13.77 -1.67
CA TYR A 27 -10.18 -13.83 -1.89
C TYR A 27 -9.83 -13.87 -3.39
N GLN A 28 -10.27 -12.88 -4.18
CA GLN A 28 -9.70 -12.65 -5.51
C GLN A 28 -8.61 -11.57 -5.43
N PRO A 29 -7.32 -11.92 -5.59
CA PRO A 29 -6.26 -10.92 -5.72
C PRO A 29 -6.39 -10.18 -7.07
N ASP A 30 -6.41 -8.86 -7.04
CA ASP A 30 -6.43 -7.99 -8.22
C ASP A 30 -5.13 -8.11 -9.03
N THR A 31 -5.06 -9.09 -9.94
CA THR A 31 -3.90 -9.29 -10.83
C THR A 31 -4.00 -8.51 -12.15
N ALA A 32 -4.84 -7.48 -12.24
CA ALA A 32 -5.14 -6.81 -13.51
C ALA A 32 -4.32 -5.55 -13.83
N GLN A 33 -3.58 -4.96 -12.88
CA GLN A 33 -2.87 -3.69 -13.15
C GLN A 33 -1.49 -3.82 -13.82
N ASN A 34 -1.03 -5.04 -14.11
CA ASN A 34 0.37 -5.28 -14.47
C ASN A 34 0.63 -5.25 -15.98
N LYS A 35 -0.41 -5.07 -16.82
CA LYS A 35 -0.27 -5.13 -18.29
C LYS A 35 -0.17 -3.78 -18.99
N GLU A 36 -0.41 -2.65 -18.31
CA GLU A 36 -0.32 -1.32 -18.94
C GLU A 36 1.03 -0.62 -18.70
N LYS A 37 1.85 -1.10 -17.74
CA LYS A 37 3.17 -0.52 -17.41
C LYS A 37 4.30 -0.96 -18.36
N LEU A 38 4.04 -1.67 -19.46
CA LEU A 38 5.09 -2.06 -20.42
C LEU A 38 5.13 -1.24 -21.72
N GLN A 39 4.18 -0.33 -21.96
CA GLN A 39 4.19 0.50 -23.18
C GLN A 39 4.65 1.95 -22.98
N ASN A 40 4.85 2.42 -21.74
CA ASN A 40 5.31 3.78 -21.44
C ASN A 40 6.81 3.89 -21.06
N LEU A 41 7.62 2.85 -21.28
CA LEU A 41 9.06 2.88 -21.00
C LEU A 41 9.94 3.31 -22.19
N ALA A 42 9.36 3.53 -23.38
CA ALA A 42 10.14 3.85 -24.59
C ALA A 42 10.15 5.35 -24.97
N GLU A 43 9.47 6.22 -24.23
CA GLU A 43 9.35 7.66 -24.56
C GLU A 43 9.75 8.58 -23.40
N VAL A 44 10.78 8.20 -22.62
CA VAL A 44 11.35 9.05 -21.56
C VAL A 44 12.86 9.24 -21.73
N GLU A 45 13.46 8.73 -22.81
CA GLU A 45 14.92 8.77 -23.00
C GLU A 45 15.44 9.99 -23.78
N ASN A 46 14.60 10.93 -24.23
CA ASN A 46 15.04 12.02 -25.13
C ASN A 46 14.84 13.46 -24.62
N THR A 47 14.69 13.69 -23.31
CA THR A 47 14.58 15.06 -22.75
C THR A 47 15.57 15.37 -21.62
N LYS A 48 16.58 14.54 -21.40
CA LYS A 48 17.54 14.66 -20.29
C LYS A 48 18.87 15.38 -20.63
N THR A 49 18.86 16.39 -21.51
CA THR A 49 20.14 17.08 -21.88
C THR A 49 20.09 18.61 -21.92
N THR A 50 19.06 19.29 -21.41
CA THR A 50 18.97 20.77 -21.56
C THR A 50 18.61 21.55 -20.29
N ILE A 51 18.79 21.01 -19.07
CA ILE A 51 18.49 21.77 -17.84
C ILE A 51 19.59 21.64 -16.78
N ASP A 52 20.86 21.89 -17.13
CA ASP A 52 21.95 21.85 -16.13
C ASP A 52 22.63 23.20 -15.84
N ASN A 53 22.26 24.31 -16.49
CA ASN A 53 23.12 25.52 -16.45
C ASN A 53 22.53 26.80 -15.84
N ASN A 54 21.58 26.77 -14.89
CA ASN A 54 21.22 28.04 -14.25
C ASN A 54 20.55 28.05 -12.87
N LEU A 55 21.07 27.37 -11.84
CA LEU A 55 20.78 27.83 -10.46
C LEU A 55 21.78 27.39 -9.38
N THR A 56 23.04 27.82 -9.51
CA THR A 56 23.93 27.95 -8.35
C THR A 56 24.10 29.43 -8.03
N LYS A 57 23.21 29.96 -7.19
CA LYS A 57 23.47 31.22 -6.47
C LYS A 57 22.79 31.20 -5.09
N THR A 58 23.63 30.93 -4.09
CA THR A 58 23.59 31.40 -2.69
C THR A 58 22.35 31.12 -1.84
N LEU A 59 22.51 30.32 -0.79
CA LEU A 59 22.44 30.81 0.60
C LEU A 59 22.99 29.75 1.57
N ASP A 60 24.05 30.17 2.25
CA ASP A 60 24.69 29.58 3.41
C ASP A 60 23.74 29.60 4.61
N THR A 61 23.14 28.45 4.93
CA THR A 61 22.72 28.08 6.28
C THR A 61 22.62 26.55 6.35
N GLY A 62 23.63 25.88 6.92
CA GLY A 62 23.60 24.62 7.70
C GLY A 62 22.55 23.51 7.49
N GLN A 63 21.87 23.42 6.35
CA GLN A 63 20.93 22.35 6.01
C GLN A 63 21.56 21.51 4.92
N LYS A 64 21.79 20.22 5.22
CA LYS A 64 22.18 19.21 4.23
C LYS A 64 21.19 19.30 3.07
N PRO A 65 21.61 19.75 1.87
CA PRO A 65 20.72 19.82 0.73
C PRO A 65 20.60 18.40 0.18
N GLU A 66 19.67 17.63 0.73
CA GLU A 66 19.19 16.45 0.02
C GLU A 66 18.30 16.96 -1.12
N THR A 67 18.83 16.78 -2.32
CA THR A 67 18.29 17.14 -3.63
C THR A 67 16.80 16.78 -3.74
N LEU A 68 15.94 17.77 -3.51
CA LEU A 68 14.46 17.67 -3.48
C LEU A 68 13.84 17.56 -4.89
N SER A 69 14.39 16.74 -5.78
CA SER A 69 13.87 16.69 -7.16
C SER A 69 13.45 15.32 -7.66
N ASN A 70 13.42 14.26 -6.82
CA ASN A 70 12.85 12.94 -7.18
C ASN A 70 12.54 12.04 -5.95
N LEU A 71 12.09 12.59 -4.82
CA LEU A 71 11.53 11.76 -3.75
C LEU A 71 10.12 11.33 -4.18
N GLU A 72 9.97 10.10 -4.67
CA GLU A 72 8.66 9.49 -4.89
C GLU A 72 7.86 9.56 -3.58
N THR A 73 6.74 10.28 -3.60
CA THR A 73 5.83 10.37 -2.45
C THR A 73 5.25 9.00 -2.14
N CYS A 74 5.39 8.56 -0.88
CA CYS A 74 4.85 7.30 -0.39
C CYS A 74 3.63 7.57 0.50
N ILE A 75 2.44 7.36 -0.05
CA ILE A 75 1.17 7.54 0.66
C ILE A 75 0.59 6.17 0.97
N ILE A 76 0.21 5.92 2.22
CA ILE A 76 -0.49 4.68 2.61
C ILE A 76 -1.88 5.00 3.15
N THR A 77 -2.77 4.01 3.11
CA THR A 77 -4.09 4.08 3.75
C THR A 77 -4.13 3.20 5.00
N ILE A 78 -4.63 3.75 6.11
CA ILE A 78 -4.94 3.01 7.34
C ILE A 78 -6.32 3.45 7.83
N ASN A 79 -7.25 2.52 8.01
CA ASN A 79 -8.64 2.79 8.43
C ASN A 79 -9.32 3.89 7.60
N SER A 80 -9.17 3.81 6.27
CA SER A 80 -9.70 4.79 5.30
C SER A 80 -9.13 6.21 5.42
N GLN A 81 -8.06 6.41 6.20
CA GLN A 81 -7.32 7.68 6.29
C GLN A 81 -5.99 7.55 5.55
N LYS A 82 -5.55 8.62 4.87
CA LYS A 82 -4.29 8.65 4.13
C LYS A 82 -3.18 9.25 4.96
N TYR A 83 -1.98 8.70 4.83
CA TYR A 83 -0.79 9.15 5.55
C TYR A 83 0.40 9.23 4.58
N ASP A 84 1.10 10.36 4.59
CA ASP A 84 2.36 10.55 3.89
C ASP A 84 3.51 10.06 4.78
N VAL A 85 4.10 8.93 4.39
CA VAL A 85 5.21 8.28 5.10
C VAL A 85 6.54 8.45 4.37
N THR A 86 6.63 9.34 3.37
CA THR A 86 7.81 9.53 2.51
C THR A 86 9.09 9.73 3.33
N ASN A 87 9.02 10.58 4.36
CA ASN A 87 10.16 10.86 5.24
C ASN A 87 10.25 9.91 6.43
N PHE A 88 9.21 9.13 6.69
CA PHE A 88 9.14 8.23 7.84
C PHE A 88 9.61 6.82 7.50
N LYS A 89 9.54 6.41 6.23
CA LYS A 89 9.81 5.04 5.80
C LYS A 89 11.17 4.50 6.25
N ASP A 90 12.20 5.35 6.19
CA ASP A 90 13.57 5.00 6.60
C ASP A 90 13.81 5.17 8.11
N LEU A 91 12.90 5.84 8.82
CA LEU A 91 12.97 6.07 10.27
C LEU A 91 12.13 5.06 11.07
N HIS A 92 11.30 4.28 10.39
CA HIS A 92 10.47 3.27 11.03
C HIS A 92 11.35 2.12 11.56
N SER A 93 11.03 1.59 12.75
CA SER A 93 11.84 0.57 13.41
C SER A 93 11.97 -0.74 12.63
N GLY A 94 11.02 -1.01 11.72
CA GLY A 94 11.06 -2.16 10.81
C GLY A 94 11.82 -1.90 9.50
N GLY A 95 12.35 -0.70 9.28
CA GLY A 95 12.86 -0.23 7.99
C GLY A 95 11.75 0.17 7.03
N ASP A 96 12.12 0.35 5.75
CA ASP A 96 11.19 0.65 4.65
C ASP A 96 10.36 -0.58 4.29
N ILE A 97 9.29 -0.78 5.05
CA ILE A 97 8.29 -1.85 4.87
C ILE A 97 7.02 -1.34 4.19
N PHE A 98 7.02 -0.11 3.70
CA PHE A 98 5.81 0.57 3.25
C PHE A 98 5.51 0.20 1.80
N GLU A 99 4.29 -0.29 1.56
CA GLU A 99 3.78 -0.49 0.22
C GLU A 99 3.06 0.80 -0.23
N CYS A 100 3.77 1.66 -0.94
CA CYS A 100 3.24 2.96 -1.34
C CYS A 100 1.98 2.83 -2.21
N ASN A 101 1.02 3.73 -1.98
CA ASN A 101 -0.30 3.83 -2.60
C ASN A 101 -1.24 2.63 -2.34
N THR A 102 -1.03 1.91 -1.23
CA THR A 102 -1.86 0.76 -0.83
C THR A 102 -2.61 1.00 0.48
N ASP A 103 -3.58 0.12 0.78
CA ASP A 103 -4.19 0.02 2.10
C ASP A 103 -3.39 -0.97 2.97
N MET A 104 -2.70 -0.42 3.97
CA MET A 104 -1.89 -1.18 4.91
C MET A 104 -2.62 -1.45 6.24
N THR A 105 -3.94 -1.25 6.31
CA THR A 105 -4.74 -1.40 7.55
C THR A 105 -4.55 -2.77 8.21
N ALA A 106 -4.63 -3.85 7.43
CA ALA A 106 -4.48 -5.20 7.97
C ALA A 106 -3.07 -5.44 8.53
N VAL A 107 -2.04 -5.02 7.80
CA VAL A 107 -0.64 -5.11 8.21
C VAL A 107 -0.41 -4.30 9.48
N PHE A 108 -0.85 -3.04 9.49
CA PHE A 108 -0.71 -2.14 10.63
C PHE A 108 -1.35 -2.72 11.89
N ASN A 109 -2.59 -3.19 11.81
CA ASN A 109 -3.33 -3.77 12.94
C ASN A 109 -2.73 -5.10 13.42
N SER A 110 -2.04 -5.85 12.55
CA SER A 110 -1.38 -7.10 12.92
C SER A 110 -0.08 -6.89 13.70
N GLN A 111 0.61 -5.77 13.45
CA GLN A 111 1.94 -5.47 14.02
C GLN A 111 1.90 -4.46 15.16
N HIS A 112 0.88 -3.60 15.22
CA HIS A 112 0.82 -2.49 16.16
C HIS A 112 -0.41 -2.54 17.06
N GLY A 113 -0.21 -2.14 18.32
CA GLY A 113 -1.32 -1.90 19.25
C GLY A 113 -2.12 -0.64 18.87
N ARG A 114 -3.38 -0.57 19.33
CA ARG A 114 -4.33 0.52 19.01
C ARG A 114 -3.80 1.93 19.29
N GLY A 115 -2.88 2.08 20.25
CA GLY A 115 -2.30 3.37 20.64
C GLY A 115 -1.32 3.97 19.62
N ILE A 116 -0.76 3.15 18.71
CA ILE A 116 0.23 3.62 17.73
C ILE A 116 -0.41 4.50 16.66
N LEU A 117 -1.70 4.30 16.35
CA LEU A 117 -2.39 5.11 15.34
C LEU A 117 -2.37 6.61 15.69
N ARG A 118 -2.39 6.96 16.98
CA ARG A 118 -2.27 8.36 17.43
C ARG A 118 -0.94 9.00 17.03
N GLN A 119 0.12 8.21 16.90
CA GLN A 119 1.43 8.70 16.45
C GLN A 119 1.48 8.94 14.94
N MET A 120 0.60 8.27 14.17
CA MET A 120 0.47 8.45 12.73
C MET A 120 -0.23 9.76 12.36
N GLU A 121 -0.99 10.38 13.26
CA GLU A 121 -1.72 11.62 12.99
C GLU A 121 -0.85 12.77 12.45
N LYS A 122 0.43 12.84 12.84
CA LYS A 122 1.37 13.86 12.32
C LYS A 122 1.71 13.70 10.84
N PHE A 123 1.43 12.53 10.26
CA PHE A 123 1.66 12.19 8.86
C PHE A 123 0.36 12.19 8.04
N LYS A 124 -0.78 12.43 8.69
CA LYS A 124 -2.08 12.39 8.03
C LYS A 124 -2.20 13.50 6.99
N ILE A 125 -2.76 13.16 5.83
CA ILE A 125 -3.05 14.11 4.76
C ILE A 125 -4.57 14.16 4.49
N ASN A 126 -5.04 15.35 4.07
CA ASN A 126 -6.46 15.63 3.81
C ASN A 126 -6.83 15.36 2.35
#